data_AF-A0A8T3YJX5-F1
#
_entry.id   AF-A0A8T3YJX5-F1
#
_cell.length_a   1.000
_cell.length_b   1.000
_cell.length_c   1.000
_cell.angle_alpha   90.00
_cell.angle_beta   90.00
_cell.angle_gamma   90.00
#
_symmetry.space_group_name_H-M   'P 1'
#
loop_
_entity.id
_entity.type
_entity.pdbx_description
1 polymer ?
#
loop_
_entity_poly.entity_id
_entity_poly.type
_entity_poly.pdbx_seq_one_letter_code
_entity_poly.pdbx_strand_id
1 'polypeptide(L)' 'MGEHSDVDLILVSSAFEGKSFFKRSLGLYSYWKSAYPVDFICLTGREFERMRKGVSIVSEALREGIAV' A
#
# COMPACT_ATOMS: atom_id res chain seq x y z
N MET A 1 13.08 17.17 17.02
CA MET A 1 12.02 16.68 16.12
C MET A 1 12.70 15.68 15.20
N GLY A 2 12.50 14.39 15.44
CA GLY A 2 13.16 13.35 14.65
C GLY A 2 12.47 13.21 13.29
N GLU A 3 13.25 12.94 12.24
CA GLU A 3 12.72 12.50 10.95
C GLU A 3 12.13 11.10 11.15
N HIS A 4 10.82 11.05 11.41
CA HIS A 4 10.12 9.78 11.50
C HIS A 4 9.91 9.28 10.07
N SER A 5 10.70 8.30 9.64
CA SER A 5 10.42 7.58 8.39
C SER A 5 9.18 6.71 8.56
N ASP A 6 8.15 6.99 7.79
CA ASP A 6 7.02 6.13 7.54
C ASP A 6 7.26 5.28 6.29
N VAL A 7 6.62 4.10 6.25
CA VAL A 7 6.70 3.18 5.11
C VAL A 7 5.31 3.01 4.51
N ASP A 8 5.12 3.50 3.29
CA ASP A 8 3.94 3.16 2.49
C ASP A 8 4.18 1.84 1.74
N LEU A 9 3.36 0.82 2.01
CA LEU A 9 3.45 -0.47 1.33
C LEU A 9 2.20 -0.71 0.48
N ILE A 10 2.38 -0.70 -0.84
CA ILE A 10 1.31 -1.02 -1.80
C ILE A 10 1.29 -2.52 -2.07
N LEU A 11 0.16 -3.16 -1.74
CA LEU A 11 -0.06 -4.59 -1.99
C LEU A 11 -1.18 -4.75 -3.02
N VAL A 12 -0.86 -5.39 -4.14
CA VAL A 12 -1.82 -5.64 -5.22
C VAL A 12 -2.19 -7.12 -5.25
N SER A 13 -3.47 -7.45 -5.05
CA SER A 13 -3.95 -8.84 -5.06
C SER A 13 -5.42 -8.95 -5.41
N SER A 14 -5.79 -10.02 -6.14
CA SER A 14 -7.20 -10.39 -6.38
C SER A 14 -7.92 -10.80 -5.09
N ALA A 15 -7.18 -11.20 -4.05
CA ALA A 15 -7.75 -11.55 -2.73
C ALA A 15 -8.42 -10.36 -2.02
N PHE A 16 -8.26 -9.14 -2.53
CA PHE A 16 -8.90 -7.93 -2.03
C PHE A 16 -10.24 -7.61 -2.73
N GLU A 17 -10.58 -8.30 -3.82
CA GLU A 17 -11.85 -8.12 -4.51
C GLU A 17 -13.03 -8.46 -3.59
N GLY A 18 -14.09 -7.65 -3.63
CA GLY A 18 -15.27 -7.82 -2.77
C GLY A 18 -15.05 -7.52 -1.29
N LYS A 19 -13.82 -7.24 -0.84
CA LYS A 19 -13.54 -6.84 0.55
C LYS A 19 -13.63 -5.33 0.72
N SER A 20 -14.23 -4.89 1.83
CA SER A 20 -14.20 -3.49 2.27
C SER A 20 -12.75 -3.04 2.45
N PHE A 21 -12.43 -1.85 1.91
CA PHE A 21 -11.08 -1.28 1.91
C PHE A 21 -10.42 -1.31 3.31
N PHE A 22 -11.12 -0.82 4.33
CA PHE A 22 -10.64 -0.78 5.72
C PHE A 22 -10.35 -2.14 6.34
N LYS A 23 -10.96 -3.21 5.83
CA LYS A 23 -10.77 -4.57 6.36
C LYS A 23 -9.58 -5.29 5.73
N ARG A 24 -9.03 -4.80 4.61
CA ARG A 24 -7.97 -5.48 3.86
C ARG A 24 -6.63 -5.47 4.60
N SER A 25 -6.35 -4.40 5.35
CA SER A 25 -5.08 -4.21 6.04
C SER A 25 -5.04 -4.72 7.48
N LEU A 26 -6.19 -4.96 8.13
CA LEU A 26 -6.27 -5.29 9.56
C LEU A 26 -5.35 -6.44 10.00
N GLY A 27 -5.27 -7.50 9.21
CA GLY A 27 -4.42 -8.66 9.52
C GLY A 27 -2.94 -8.48 9.14
N LEU A 28 -2.60 -7.46 8.36
CA LEU A 28 -1.23 -7.27 7.85
C LEU A 28 -0.32 -6.64 8.91
N TYR A 29 -0.86 -5.78 9.77
CA TYR A 29 -0.10 -5.12 10.83
C TYR A 29 0.57 -6.10 11.80
N SER A 30 -0.01 -7.28 12.05
CA SER A 30 0.63 -8.29 12.92
C SER A 30 1.90 -8.91 12.33
N TYR A 31 2.06 -8.85 11.00
CA TYR A 31 3.23 -9.37 10.29
C TYR A 31 4.34 -8.32 10.15
N TRP A 32 4.03 -7.04 10.33
CA TRP A 32 5.03 -5.99 10.29
C TRP A 32 5.90 -6.04 11.56
N LYS A 33 7.22 -6.25 11.38
CA LYS A 33 8.18 -6.38 12.49
C LYS A 33 9.14 -5.20 12.60
N SER A 34 9.07 -4.26 11.67
CA SER A 34 9.92 -3.06 11.70
C SER A 34 9.42 -2.08 12.76
N ALA A 35 10.33 -1.29 13.33
CA ALA A 35 10.01 -0.23 14.29
C ALA A 35 9.40 1.01 13.62
N TYR A 36 9.48 1.10 12.29
CA TYR A 36 8.89 2.19 11.53
C TYR A 36 7.38 1.98 11.35
N PRO A 37 6.54 3.02 11.46
CA PRO A 37 5.14 2.92 11.13
C PRO A 37 4.96 2.53 9.66
N VAL A 38 3.95 1.72 9.38
CA VAL A 38 3.62 1.27 8.02
C VAL A 38 2.18 1.58 7.68
N ASP A 39 1.96 2.08 6.48
CA ASP A 39 0.64 2.23 5.89
C ASP A 39 0.44 1.22 4.76
N PHE A 40 -0.43 0.25 5.00
CA PHE A 40 -0.75 -0.79 4.02
C PHE A 40 -1.84 -0.32 3.06
N ILE A 41 -1.46 -0.10 1.81
CA ILE A 41 -2.35 0.31 0.72
C ILE A 41 -2.73 -0.95 -0.09
N CYS A 42 -3.85 -1.57 0.27
CA CYS A 42 -4.29 -2.85 -0.30
C CYS A 42 -5.24 -2.65 -1.50
N LEU A 43 -4.75 -2.89 -2.71
CA LEU A 43 -5.46 -2.63 -3.96
C LEU A 43 -5.76 -3.92 -4.74
N THR A 44 -6.92 -3.95 -5.38
CA THR A 44 -7.17 -4.88 -6.47
C THR A 44 -6.38 -4.45 -7.71
N GLY A 45 -6.14 -5.38 -8.64
CA GLY A 45 -5.47 -5.04 -9.91
C GLY A 45 -6.18 -3.91 -10.67
N ARG A 46 -7.52 -3.89 -10.64
CA ARG A 46 -8.31 -2.83 -11.28
C ARG A 46 -8.11 -1.46 -10.63
N GLU A 47 -8.08 -1.41 -9.30
CA GLU A 47 -7.84 -0.17 -8.55
C GLU A 47 -6.43 0.36 -8.82
N PHE A 48 -5.42 -0.52 -8.82
CA PHE A 48 -4.04 -0.17 -9.15
C PHE A 48 -3.90 0.42 -10.56
N GLU A 49 -4.47 -0.26 -11.56
CA GLU A 49 -4.46 0.20 -12.96
C GLU A 49 -5.15 1.55 -13.17
N ARG A 50 -6.18 1.84 -12.36
CA ARG A 50 -6.83 3.15 -12.38
C ARG A 50 -5.94 4.22 -11.75
N MET A 51 -5.32 3.92 -10.60
CA MET A 51 -4.52 4.88 -9.84
C MET A 51 -3.19 5.20 -10.52
N ARG A 52 -2.55 4.25 -11.20
CA ARG A 52 -1.28 4.49 -11.90
C ARG A 52 -1.35 5.54 -13.02
N LYS A 53 -2.55 5.81 -13.56
CA LYS A 53 -2.76 6.70 -14.71
C LYS A 53 -3.00 8.16 -14.32
N GLY A 54 -3.16 8.45 -13.04
CA GLY A 54 -3.39 9.81 -12.52
C GLY A 54 -2.40 10.18 -11.43
N VAL A 55 -2.55 11.37 -10.84
CA VAL A 55 -1.76 11.81 -9.69
C VAL A 55 -2.20 11.01 -8.46
N SER A 56 -1.41 10.01 -8.07
CA SER A 56 -1.69 9.14 -6.93
C SER A 56 -0.43 8.59 -6.29
N ILE A 57 -0.59 8.00 -5.10
CA ILE A 57 0.50 7.26 -4.43
C ILE A 57 1.04 6.11 -5.29
N VAL A 58 0.20 5.51 -6.13
CA VAL A 58 0.63 4.45 -7.06
C VAL A 58 1.52 5.01 -8.15
N SER A 59 1.20 6.18 -8.73
CA SER A 59 2.05 6.80 -9.74
C SER A 59 3.40 7.25 -9.16
N GLU A 60 3.41 7.67 -7.90
CA GLU A 60 4.64 8.05 -7.19
C GLU A 60 5.51 6.81 -6.90
N ALA A 61 4.91 5.75 -6.36
CA ALA A 61 5.60 4.49 -6.09
C ALA A 61 6.15 3.81 -7.36
N LEU A 62 5.49 3.99 -8.51
CA LEU A 62 6.02 3.52 -9.79
C LEU A 62 7.22 4.32 -10.30
N ARG A 63 7.38 5.58 -9.85
CA ARG A 63 8.47 6.46 -10.27
C ARG A 63 9.69 6.34 -9.35
N GLU A 64 9.46 6.32 -8.04
CA GLU A 64 10.51 6.40 -7.02
C GLU A 64 10.57 5.15 -6.11
N GLY A 65 9.55 4.30 -6.13
CA GLY A 65 9.42 3.17 -5.22
C GLY A 65 10.27 1.96 -5.61
N ILE A 66 10.38 1.02 -4.66
CA ILE A 66 11.12 -0.24 -4.83
C ILE A 66 10.11 -1.36 -5.08
N ALA A 67 10.21 -2.03 -6.23
CA ALA A 67 9.45 -3.24 -6.53
C ALA A 67 10.16 -4.48 -5.97
N VAL A 68 9.42 -5.36 -5.31
CA VAL A 68 9.91 -6.59 -4.66
C VAL A 68 9.07 -7.78 -5.11
#